data_AF-A0AA37HJP1-F1
#
_entry.id   AF-A0AA37HJP1-F1
#
_cell.length_a   1.000
_cell.length_b   1.000
_cell.length_c   1.000
_cell.angle_alpha   90.00
_cell.angle_beta   90.00
_cell.angle_gamma   90.00
#
_symmetry.space_group_name_H-M   'P 1'
#
loop_
_entity.id
_entity.type
_entity.pdbx_description
1 polymer ?
#
loop_
_entity_poly.entity_id
_entity_poly.type
_entity_poly.pdbx_seq_one_letter_code
_entity_poly.pdbx_strand_id
1 'polypeptide(L)'
;MKSHAWTASVFRRADDLCRMTGHAVYTLQAGRTAMALHIRDAEADRLVRDLADRKRIPLTEAIKLAVRNELRREDEKKSLWERLKPLHERVAARPETGLPADKAFYDGLNDE
;
A
#
# COMPACT_ATOMS: atom_id res chain seq x y z
N MET A 1 -1.65 -59.63 -36.00
CA MET A 1 -2.75 -58.77 -35.48
C MET A 1 -3.30 -59.40 -34.21
N LYS A 2 -3.55 -58.57 -33.18
CA LYS A 2 -3.97 -58.88 -31.78
C LYS A 2 -2.77 -59.27 -30.90
N SER A 3 -2.05 -58.35 -30.25
CA SER A 3 -2.43 -57.39 -29.19
C SER A 3 -3.11 -58.09 -28.01
N HIS A 4 -2.40 -58.28 -26.90
CA HIS A 4 -2.89 -58.08 -25.52
C HIS A 4 -1.70 -57.92 -24.57
N ALA A 5 -1.46 -56.66 -24.20
CA ALA A 5 -0.61 -56.27 -23.09
C ALA A 5 -1.32 -56.63 -21.77
N TRP A 6 -0.62 -57.35 -20.89
CA TRP A 6 -1.06 -57.59 -19.52
C TRP A 6 -0.31 -56.64 -18.58
N THR A 7 -1.07 -56.18 -17.59
CA THR A 7 -0.87 -55.01 -16.75
C THR A 7 0.15 -55.21 -15.65
N ALA A 8 1.09 -54.27 -15.54
CA ALA A 8 1.95 -54.11 -14.38
C ALA A 8 1.15 -53.49 -13.22
N SER A 9 0.94 -54.24 -12.14
CA SER A 9 0.50 -53.70 -10.86
C SER A 9 1.41 -54.25 -9.77
N VAL A 10 2.43 -53.47 -9.42
CA VAL A 10 3.15 -53.63 -8.16
C VAL A 10 2.86 -52.38 -7.34
N PHE A 11 1.82 -52.53 -6.53
CA PHE A 11 1.40 -51.65 -5.46
C PHE A 11 2.55 -51.53 -4.44
N ARG A 12 3.25 -50.39 -4.42
CA ARG A 12 4.29 -50.11 -3.41
C ARG A 12 3.73 -49.12 -2.39
N ARG A 13 3.47 -49.67 -1.20
CA ARG A 13 3.20 -48.99 0.08
C ARG A 13 4.28 -47.94 0.35
N ALA A 14 3.88 -46.74 0.72
CA ALA A 14 4.75 -45.72 1.31
C ALA A 14 3.94 -44.93 2.35
N ASP A 15 3.61 -45.61 3.44
CA ASP A 15 3.32 -44.93 4.70
C ASP A 15 4.63 -44.73 5.45
N ASP A 16 4.66 -43.66 6.23
CA ASP A 16 5.66 -43.30 7.22
C ASP A 16 6.98 -42.75 6.67
N LEU A 17 7.06 -41.41 6.62
CA LEU A 17 8.14 -40.60 7.17
C LEU A 17 7.91 -39.12 6.78
N CYS A 18 7.18 -38.35 7.59
CA CYS A 18 7.52 -36.93 7.78
C CYS A 18 6.85 -36.34 9.02
N ARG A 19 7.49 -36.56 10.18
CA ARG A 19 7.34 -35.76 11.38
C ARG A 19 7.92 -34.37 11.10
N MET A 20 7.09 -33.34 11.25
CA MET A 20 7.41 -31.95 11.60
C MET A 20 8.83 -31.44 11.27
N THR A 21 8.93 -30.60 10.24
CA THR A 21 9.54 -29.25 10.33
C THR A 21 9.14 -28.49 9.07
N GLY A 22 8.55 -27.31 9.25
CA GLY A 22 8.11 -26.44 8.16
C GLY A 22 9.31 -25.84 7.43
N HIS A 23 9.85 -26.57 6.46
CA HIS A 23 10.72 -26.04 5.43
C HIS A 23 9.98 -26.11 4.11
N ALA A 24 9.12 -25.12 3.86
CA ALA A 24 8.63 -24.86 2.51
C ALA A 24 9.77 -24.24 1.70
N VAL A 25 10.64 -25.10 1.20
CA VAL A 25 11.61 -24.77 0.15
C VAL A 25 10.82 -24.58 -1.13
N TYR A 26 10.83 -23.37 -1.67
CA TYR A 26 10.44 -23.13 -3.06
C TYR A 26 11.62 -22.49 -3.78
N THR A 27 12.24 -23.27 -4.66
CA THR A 27 13.23 -22.84 -5.63
C THR A 27 12.53 -22.32 -6.90
N LEU A 28 13.01 -21.20 -7.45
CA LEU A 28 13.32 -20.96 -8.88
C LEU A 28 13.34 -19.46 -9.20
N GLN A 29 14.36 -19.09 -9.96
CA GLN A 29 14.90 -17.74 -10.12
C GLN A 29 14.71 -17.28 -11.56
N ALA A 30 14.06 -16.13 -11.79
CA ALA A 30 14.07 -15.43 -13.08
C ALA A 30 13.76 -13.93 -12.92
N GLY A 31 14.77 -13.08 -13.13
CA GLY A 31 14.60 -11.79 -13.81
C GLY A 31 13.75 -10.69 -13.18
N ARG A 32 13.79 -10.50 -11.86
CA ARG A 32 13.52 -9.26 -11.13
C ARG A 32 13.98 -9.54 -9.70
N THR A 33 14.70 -8.64 -9.05
CA THR A 33 15.17 -8.79 -7.67
C THR A 33 13.96 -9.00 -6.74
N ALA A 34 13.56 -10.25 -6.54
CA ALA A 34 12.53 -10.65 -5.60
C ALA A 34 13.13 -10.57 -4.21
N MET A 35 13.06 -9.38 -3.61
CA MET A 35 13.41 -9.21 -2.22
C MET A 35 12.29 -9.76 -1.35
N ALA A 36 12.65 -10.60 -0.39
CA ALA A 36 11.74 -11.00 0.68
C ALA A 36 11.67 -9.86 1.71
N LEU A 37 10.47 -9.36 1.97
CA LEU A 37 10.22 -8.44 3.08
C LEU A 37 10.06 -9.28 4.36
N HIS A 38 11.08 -9.29 5.22
CA HIS A 38 11.01 -9.97 6.51
C HIS A 38 10.67 -8.97 7.63
N ILE A 39 9.48 -9.11 8.20
CA ILE A 39 8.97 -8.27 9.28
C ILE A 39 9.09 -9.05 10.59
N ARG A 40 9.95 -8.59 11.50
CA ARG A 40 10.13 -9.17 12.86
C ARG A 40 9.40 -8.34 13.91
N ASP A 41 8.14 -8.00 13.61
CA ASP A 41 7.30 -7.22 14.50
C ASP A 41 5.91 -7.86 14.61
N ALA A 42 5.47 -8.09 15.85
CA ALA A 42 4.23 -8.80 16.14
C ALA A 42 2.99 -7.93 15.91
N GLU A 43 3.11 -6.61 16.04
CA GLU A 43 2.01 -5.68 15.81
C GLU A 43 1.72 -5.57 14.31
N ALA A 44 2.75 -5.40 13.49
CA ALA A 44 2.64 -5.35 12.03
C ALA A 44 2.02 -6.62 11.45
N ASP A 45 2.42 -7.82 11.92
CA ASP A 45 1.81 -9.08 11.48
C ASP A 45 0.31 -9.14 11.82
N ARG A 46 -0.08 -8.73 13.04
CA ARG A 46 -1.49 -8.65 13.45
C ARG A 46 -2.28 -7.68 12.57
N LEU A 47 -1.78 -6.48 12.34
CA LEU A 47 -2.45 -5.46 11.52
C LEU A 47 -2.65 -5.93 10.07
N VAL A 48 -1.64 -6.59 9.48
CA VAL A 48 -1.71 -7.12 8.12
C VAL A 48 -2.73 -8.26 8.05
N ARG A 49 -2.75 -9.17 9.03
CA ARG A 49 -3.74 -10.25 9.12
C ARG A 49 -5.15 -9.71 9.27
N ASP A 50 -5.37 -8.77 10.18
CA ASP A 50 -6.67 -8.11 10.37
C ASP A 50 -7.17 -7.47 9.06
N LEU A 51 -6.29 -6.79 8.32
CA LEU A 51 -6.65 -6.18 7.05
C LEU A 51 -6.97 -7.24 5.99
N ALA A 52 -6.16 -8.30 5.92
CA ALA A 52 -6.37 -9.43 5.02
C ALA A 52 -7.72 -10.12 5.27
N ASP A 53 -8.07 -10.37 6.53
CA ASP A 53 -9.32 -11.03 6.93
C ASP A 53 -10.54 -10.15 6.62
N ARG A 54 -10.47 -8.86 6.96
CA ARG A 54 -11.55 -7.90 6.67
C ARG A 54 -11.82 -7.73 5.18
N LYS A 55 -10.76 -7.79 4.36
CA LYS A 55 -10.85 -7.63 2.90
C LYS A 55 -10.95 -8.96 2.15
N ARG A 56 -10.79 -10.10 2.84
CA ARG A 56 -10.71 -11.46 2.27
C ARG A 56 -9.69 -11.57 1.14
N ILE A 57 -8.51 -10.99 1.35
CA ILE A 57 -7.39 -11.00 0.41
C ILE A 57 -6.15 -11.63 1.06
N PRO A 58 -5.22 -12.19 0.29
CA PRO A 58 -3.99 -12.74 0.86
C PRO A 58 -3.09 -11.65 1.49
N LEU A 59 -2.26 -12.03 2.46
CA LEU A 59 -1.42 -11.10 3.25
C LEU A 59 -0.57 -10.17 2.38
N THR A 60 0.05 -10.69 1.33
CA THR A 60 0.86 -9.89 0.40
C THR A 60 0.03 -8.81 -0.30
N GLU A 61 -1.21 -9.13 -0.67
CA GLU A 61 -2.11 -8.15 -1.29
C GLU A 61 -2.65 -7.16 -0.27
N ALA A 62 -2.86 -7.58 0.98
CA ALA A 62 -3.19 -6.66 2.07
C ALA A 62 -2.09 -5.63 2.31
N ILE A 63 -0.81 -6.04 2.33
CA ILE A 63 0.34 -5.14 2.44
C ILE A 63 0.37 -4.16 1.25
N LYS A 64 0.28 -4.68 0.02
CA LYS A 64 0.28 -3.84 -1.19
C LYS A 64 -0.86 -2.82 -1.16
N LEU A 65 -2.05 -3.23 -0.73
CA LEU A 65 -3.22 -2.37 -0.64
C LEU A 65 -3.03 -1.28 0.41
N ALA A 66 -2.56 -1.63 1.60
CA ALA A 66 -2.31 -0.67 2.67
C ALA A 66 -1.28 0.39 2.25
N VAL A 67 -0.13 -0.05 1.76
CA VAL A 67 0.96 0.84 1.33
C VAL A 67 0.52 1.72 0.16
N ARG A 68 -0.16 1.16 -0.84
CA ARG A 68 -0.69 1.94 -1.98
C ARG A 68 -1.67 3.02 -1.53
N ASN A 69 -2.57 2.69 -0.59
CA ASN A 69 -3.54 3.64 -0.10
C ASN A 69 -2.88 4.79 0.67
N GLU A 70 -1.85 4.49 1.47
CA GLU A 70 -1.16 5.53 2.22
C GLU A 70 -0.28 6.40 1.31
N LEU A 71 0.45 5.81 0.37
CA LEU A 71 1.18 6.58 -0.64
C LEU A 71 0.24 7.47 -1.45
N ARG A 72 -0.93 6.96 -1.86
CA ARG A 72 -1.93 7.77 -2.54
C ARG A 72 -2.41 8.94 -1.67
N ARG A 73 -2.60 8.75 -0.37
CA ARG A 73 -2.98 9.84 0.55
C ARG A 73 -1.88 10.88 0.67
N GLU A 74 -0.62 10.45 0.71
CA GLU A 74 0.54 11.34 0.71
C GLU A 74 0.65 12.12 -0.61
N ASP A 75 0.46 11.45 -1.76
CA ASP A 75 0.44 12.10 -3.08
C ASP A 75 -0.74 13.07 -3.23
N GLU A 76 -1.90 12.72 -2.66
CA GLU A 76 -3.11 13.54 -2.65
C GLU A 76 -3.07 14.68 -1.62
N LYS A 77 -2.07 14.72 -0.72
CA LYS A 77 -1.83 15.90 0.13
C LYS A 77 -1.38 17.04 -0.77
N LYS A 78 -2.37 17.77 -1.29
CA LYS A 78 -2.16 19.04 -1.97
C LYS A 78 -1.25 19.89 -1.11
N SER A 79 -0.19 20.39 -1.73
CA SER A 79 0.71 21.32 -1.07
C SER A 79 -0.09 22.51 -0.53
N LEU A 80 0.43 23.15 0.52
CA LEU A 80 -0.19 24.37 1.06
C LEU A 80 -0.46 25.38 -0.08
N TRP A 81 0.47 25.48 -1.03
CA TRP A 81 0.35 26.38 -2.16
C TRP A 81 -0.81 26.03 -3.10
N GLU A 82 -1.02 24.76 -3.44
CA GLU A 82 -2.16 24.34 -4.26
C GLU A 82 -3.50 24.54 -3.55
N ARG A 83 -3.51 24.42 -2.22
CA ARG A 83 -4.69 24.71 -1.40
C ARG A 83 -5.00 26.21 -1.37
N LEU A 84 -3.98 27.06 -1.35
CA LEU A 84 -4.10 28.53 -1.30
C LEU A 84 -4.30 29.17 -2.67
N LYS A 85 -3.87 28.51 -3.76
CA LYS A 85 -3.99 29.00 -5.13
C LYS A 85 -5.38 29.59 -5.47
N PRO A 86 -6.52 28.92 -5.20
CA PRO A 86 -7.83 29.51 -5.50
C PRO A 86 -8.14 30.76 -4.66
N LEU A 87 -7.60 30.89 -3.45
CA LEU A 87 -7.73 32.12 -2.65
C LEU A 87 -6.86 33.24 -3.23
N HIS A 88 -5.62 32.93 -3.61
CA HIS A 88 -4.72 33.88 -4.26
C HIS A 88 -5.31 34.39 -5.58
N GLU A 89 -5.88 33.51 -6.41
CA GLU A 89 -6.56 33.88 -7.65
C GLU A 89 -7.76 34.79 -7.39
N ARG A 90 -8.56 34.50 -6.36
CA ARG A 90 -9.70 35.36 -5.96
C ARG A 90 -9.27 36.74 -5.47
N VAL A 91 -8.14 36.84 -4.77
CA VAL A 91 -7.58 38.11 -4.29
C VAL A 91 -6.99 38.89 -5.47
N ALA A 92 -6.20 38.23 -6.32
CA ALA A 92 -5.56 38.84 -7.49
C ALA A 92 -6.57 39.28 -8.56
N ALA A 93 -7.74 38.64 -8.65
CA ALA A 93 -8.80 39.05 -9.56
C ALA A 93 -9.50 40.36 -9.15
N ARG A 94 -9.27 40.86 -7.92
CA ARG A 94 -9.84 42.15 -7.49
C ARG A 94 -9.01 43.30 -8.05
N PRO A 95 -9.65 44.36 -8.57
CA PRO A 95 -8.93 45.54 -9.03
C PRO A 95 -8.20 46.19 -7.86
N GLU A 96 -7.02 46.73 -8.12
CA GLU A 96 -6.29 47.54 -7.14
C GLU A 96 -7.12 48.77 -6.80
N THR A 97 -7.32 49.02 -5.51
CA THR A 97 -8.09 50.17 -5.03
C THR A 97 -7.31 51.48 -5.15
N GLY A 98 -5.99 51.42 -5.37
CA GLY A 98 -5.09 52.58 -5.45
C GLY A 98 -4.93 53.34 -4.13
N LEU A 99 -5.55 52.88 -3.05
CA LEU A 99 -5.49 53.49 -1.73
C LEU A 99 -4.26 52.94 -0.96
N PRO A 100 -3.44 53.80 -0.35
CA PRO A 100 -2.34 53.35 0.48
C PRO A 100 -2.91 52.71 1.76
N ALA A 101 -2.60 51.43 1.99
CA ALA A 101 -2.85 50.77 3.27
C ALA A 101 -1.73 51.17 4.25
N ASP A 102 -1.83 52.38 4.79
CA ASP A 102 -0.87 52.93 5.73
C ASP A 102 -1.14 52.49 7.19
N LYS A 103 -0.28 52.90 8.11
CA LYS A 103 -0.41 52.56 9.52
C LYS A 103 -1.72 53.07 10.14
N ALA A 104 -2.18 54.26 9.74
CA ALA A 104 -3.42 54.84 10.25
C ALA A 104 -4.65 54.01 9.82
N PHE A 105 -4.62 53.44 8.61
CA PHE A 105 -5.63 52.49 8.16
C PHE A 105 -5.68 51.22 9.03
N TYR A 106 -4.53 50.62 9.37
CA TYR A 106 -4.51 49.41 10.20
C TYR A 106 -4.86 49.66 11.66
N ASP A 107 -4.43 50.80 12.21
CA ASP A 107 -4.72 51.17 13.60
C ASP A 107 -6.26 51.33 13.78
N GLY A 108 -6.95 51.94 12.81
CA GLY A 108 -8.42 52.07 12.83
C GLY A 108 -9.23 50.78 12.64
N LEU A 109 -8.60 49.66 12.22
CA LEU A 109 -9.26 48.34 12.14
C LEU A 109 -9.26 47.58 13.48
N ASN A 110 -8.44 48.03 14.43
CA ASN A 110 -8.15 47.31 15.68
C ASN A 110 -8.72 48.02 16.93
N ASP A 111 -9.32 49.19 16.74
CA ASP A 111 -9.86 50.06 17.80
C ASP A 111 -11.36 49.78 18.11
N GLU A 112 -11.88 48.58 17.77
CA GLU A 112 -13.25 48.11 18.09
C GLU A 112 -13.27 46.95 19.10
#